data_AF-A0A7W8M541-F1
#
_entry.id   AF-A0A7W8M541-F1
#
_cell.length_a   1.000
_cell.length_b   1.000
_cell.length_c   1.000
_cell.angle_alpha   90.00
_cell.angle_beta   90.00
_cell.angle_gamma   90.00
#
_symmetry.space_group_name_H-M   'P 1'
#
loop_
_entity.id
_entity.type
_entity.pdbx_description
1 polymer ?
#
loop_
_entity_poly.entity_id
_entity_poly.type
_entity_poly.pdbx_seq_one_letter_code
_entity_poly.pdbx_strand_id
1 'polypeptide(L)'
;MKDGRVIVEAWDAKYGKPYLRDELEELRDKILTSPGVRTAGFIVDSKVDRRRDIVERAEEISAETGAEIQLFSFDEWLQYQTRGINAAQLDGIGEKWLTAVVESFAQRRSEIAPIDEPCEAWIQDLIKRLQ
;
A
#
# COMPACT_ATOMS: atom_id res chain seq x y z
N MET A 1 -11.59 -2.25 -17.06
CA MET A 1 -12.29 -2.74 -15.85
C MET A 1 -13.79 -2.82 -16.15
N LYS A 2 -14.48 -3.90 -15.76
CA LYS A 2 -15.86 -4.20 -16.22
C LYS A 2 -17.00 -3.50 -15.45
N ASP A 3 -16.73 -2.80 -14.34
CA ASP A 3 -17.78 -2.30 -13.43
C ASP A 3 -17.83 -0.77 -13.27
N GLY A 4 -17.19 0.02 -14.14
CA GLY A 4 -17.17 1.48 -14.02
C GLY A 4 -16.49 2.04 -12.76
N ARG A 5 -15.89 1.16 -11.93
CA ARG A 5 -15.04 1.55 -10.80
C ARG A 5 -13.69 2.01 -11.36
N VAL A 6 -13.34 3.24 -11.02
CA VAL A 6 -12.08 3.87 -11.41
C VAL A 6 -11.11 3.74 -10.25
N ILE A 7 -9.92 3.17 -10.48
CA ILE A 7 -8.84 3.21 -9.48
C ILE A 7 -8.38 4.65 -9.39
N VAL A 8 -8.58 5.29 -8.25
CA VAL A 8 -8.14 6.66 -7.99
C VAL A 8 -6.77 6.68 -7.33
N GLU A 9 -6.50 5.69 -6.49
CA GLU A 9 -5.29 5.61 -5.68
C GLU A 9 -4.76 4.17 -5.67
N ALA A 10 -3.43 4.00 -5.77
CA ALA A 10 -2.77 2.70 -5.78
C ALA A 10 -1.44 2.72 -5.01
N TRP A 11 -1.23 1.72 -4.15
CA TRP A 11 0.01 1.60 -3.37
C TRP A 11 0.61 0.21 -3.50
N ASP A 12 1.93 0.16 -3.63
CA ASP A 12 2.72 -1.07 -3.62
C ASP A 12 3.68 -1.06 -2.42
N ALA A 13 3.54 -2.06 -1.54
CA ALA A 13 4.35 -2.17 -0.34
C ALA A 13 5.60 -3.02 -0.59
N LYS A 14 6.77 -2.45 -0.34
CA LYS A 14 8.07 -3.11 -0.51
C LYS A 14 8.71 -3.34 0.87
N TYR A 15 9.10 -4.58 1.11
CA TYR A 15 9.76 -4.99 2.35
C TYR A 15 11.25 -5.31 2.10
N GLY A 16 12.14 -4.79 2.93
CA GLY A 16 13.58 -5.09 2.88
C GLY A 16 14.38 -4.14 1.98
N LYS A 17 14.87 -4.61 0.83
CA LYS A 17 15.67 -3.80 -0.11
C LYS A 17 14.80 -3.31 -1.27
N PRO A 18 14.23 -2.11 -1.20
CA PRO A 18 13.33 -1.63 -2.24
C PRO A 18 14.16 -1.13 -3.43
N TYR A 19 14.20 -1.88 -4.53
CA TYR A 19 14.78 -1.44 -5.80
C TYR A 19 13.83 -0.47 -6.51
N LEU A 20 13.51 0.66 -5.84
CA LEU A 20 12.45 1.59 -6.26
C LEU A 20 12.62 2.11 -7.68
N ARG A 21 13.86 2.22 -8.17
CA ARG A 21 14.13 2.70 -9.51
C ARG A 21 13.53 1.79 -10.60
N ASP A 22 13.66 0.48 -10.45
CA ASP A 22 13.14 -0.49 -11.43
C ASP A 22 11.62 -0.60 -11.28
N GLU A 23 11.15 -0.60 -10.04
CA GLU A 23 9.72 -0.64 -9.70
C GLU A 23 8.94 0.55 -10.26
N LEU A 24 9.56 1.74 -10.32
CA LEU A 24 8.98 2.93 -10.96
C LEU A 24 8.74 2.73 -12.46
N GLU A 25 9.58 1.97 -13.17
CA GLU A 25 9.34 1.67 -14.59
C GLU A 25 8.09 0.80 -14.76
N GLU A 26 7.93 -0.24 -13.93
CA GLU A 26 6.73 -1.05 -13.96
C GLU A 26 5.48 -0.25 -13.59
N LEU A 27 5.59 0.65 -12.61
CA LEU A 27 4.48 1.49 -12.18
C LEU A 27 4.00 2.40 -13.30
N ARG A 28 4.92 3.01 -14.05
CA ARG A 28 4.61 3.84 -15.22
C ARG A 28 3.72 3.11 -16.22
N ASP A 29 4.09 1.89 -16.61
CA ASP A 29 3.33 1.10 -17.58
C ASP A 29 1.93 0.73 -17.05
N LYS A 30 1.81 0.45 -15.75
CA LYS A 30 0.54 0.17 -15.08
C LYS A 30 -0.38 1.40 -15.04
N ILE A 31 0.17 2.60 -14.83
CA ILE A 31 -0.60 3.86 -14.82
C ILE A 31 -1.06 4.25 -16.21
N LEU A 32 -0.20 4.13 -17.23
CA LEU A 32 -0.57 4.43 -18.63
C LEU A 32 -1.73 3.58 -19.14
N THR A 33 -1.86 2.35 -18.63
CA THR A 33 -3.00 1.45 -18.94
C THR A 33 -4.21 1.67 -18.04
N SER A 34 -4.11 2.56 -17.05
CA SER A 34 -5.13 2.86 -16.03
C SER A 34 -5.36 4.37 -15.90
N PRO A 35 -5.98 5.04 -16.90
CA PRO A 35 -6.06 6.51 -17.01
C PRO A 35 -6.87 7.22 -15.90
N GLY A 36 -7.43 6.48 -14.95
CA GLY A 36 -8.16 7.03 -13.81
C GLY A 36 -7.33 7.25 -12.55
N VAL A 37 -6.11 6.70 -12.51
CA VAL A 37 -5.23 6.78 -11.35
C VAL A 37 -4.75 8.22 -11.18
N ARG A 38 -4.97 8.77 -9.98
CA ARG A 38 -4.55 10.13 -9.61
C ARG A 38 -3.35 10.13 -8.69
N THR A 39 -3.27 9.15 -7.81
CA THR A 39 -2.15 8.99 -6.87
C THR A 39 -1.67 7.55 -6.94
N ALA A 40 -0.36 7.37 -7.08
CA ALA A 40 0.25 6.07 -7.05
C ALA A 40 1.57 6.13 -6.29
N GLY A 41 1.99 5.03 -5.68
CA GLY A 41 3.22 5.11 -4.92
C GLY A 41 3.71 3.82 -4.32
N PHE A 42 4.89 3.94 -3.71
CA PHE A 42 5.52 2.86 -2.97
C PHE A 42 5.56 3.18 -1.49
N ILE A 43 5.31 2.15 -0.68
CA ILE A 43 5.46 2.18 0.78
C ILE A 43 6.63 1.27 1.14
N VAL A 44 7.60 1.76 1.90
CA VAL A 44 8.75 0.97 2.34
C VAL A 44 8.77 0.81 3.86
N ASP A 45 9.24 -0.34 4.34
CA ASP A 45 9.42 -0.64 5.77
C ASP A 45 10.69 0.00 6.38
N SER A 46 11.46 0.71 5.56
CA SER A 46 12.73 1.34 5.93
C SER A 46 12.77 2.81 5.52
N LYS A 47 13.94 3.47 5.66
CA LYS A 47 14.10 4.84 5.19
C LYS A 47 13.95 4.88 3.67
N VAL A 48 13.08 5.75 3.17
CA VAL A 48 12.88 5.95 1.73
C VAL A 48 14.19 6.29 1.04
N ASP A 49 14.49 5.60 -0.06
CA ASP A 49 15.60 5.94 -0.92
C ASP A 49 15.27 7.23 -1.69
N ARG A 50 15.99 8.29 -1.37
CA ARG A 50 15.83 9.64 -1.95
C ARG A 50 17.01 10.02 -2.85
N ARG A 51 17.74 9.05 -3.39
CA ARG A 51 18.76 9.34 -4.40
C ARG A 51 18.13 10.07 -5.59
N ARG A 52 18.93 10.96 -6.20
CA ARG A 52 18.46 11.91 -7.21
C ARG A 52 17.78 11.23 -8.39
N ASP A 53 18.34 10.13 -8.87
CA ASP A 53 17.83 9.34 -9.99
C ASP A 53 16.45 8.71 -9.72
N ILE A 54 16.12 8.42 -8.47
CA ILE A 54 14.81 7.89 -8.07
C ILE A 54 13.77 9.02 -8.01
N VAL A 55 14.14 10.14 -7.39
CA VAL A 55 13.25 11.30 -7.25
C VAL A 55 12.94 11.91 -8.62
N GLU A 56 13.97 12.15 -9.45
CA GLU A 56 13.81 12.64 -10.83
C GLU A 56 12.90 11.69 -11.62
N ARG A 57 13.05 10.38 -11.47
CA ARG A 57 12.20 9.42 -12.18
C ARG A 57 10.74 9.48 -11.75
N ALA A 58 10.47 9.62 -10.45
CA ALA A 58 9.10 9.77 -9.96
C ALA A 58 8.45 11.04 -10.51
N GLU A 59 9.18 12.16 -10.55
CA GLU A 59 8.72 13.44 -11.12
C GLU A 59 8.45 13.35 -12.63
N GLU A 60 9.32 12.68 -13.38
CA GLU A 60 9.13 12.42 -14.81
C GLU A 60 7.83 11.64 -15.08
N ILE A 61 7.60 10.56 -14.32
CA ILE A 61 6.38 9.75 -14.46
C ILE A 61 5.15 10.58 -14.10
N SER A 62 5.23 11.40 -13.06
CA SER A 62 4.16 12.33 -12.72
C SER A 62 3.83 13.30 -13.84
N ALA A 63 4.85 13.89 -14.47
CA ALA A 63 4.66 14.81 -15.59
C ALA A 63 4.09 14.11 -16.83
N GLU A 64 4.51 12.87 -17.08
CA GLU A 64 4.07 12.08 -18.23
C GLU A 64 2.62 11.60 -18.08
N THR A 65 2.26 11.11 -16.90
CA THR A 65 0.98 10.42 -16.66
C THR A 65 -0.11 11.32 -16.08
N GLY A 66 0.28 12.44 -15.47
CA GLY A 66 -0.61 13.29 -14.68
C GLY A 66 -0.99 12.72 -13.30
N ALA A 67 -0.48 11.54 -12.93
CA ALA A 67 -0.66 10.96 -11.61
C ALA A 67 0.44 11.46 -10.65
N GLU A 68 0.09 11.71 -9.40
CA GLU A 68 1.04 12.02 -8.34
C GLU A 68 1.77 10.75 -7.90
N ILE A 69 3.10 10.72 -8.05
CA ILE A 69 3.93 9.59 -7.62
C ILE A 69 4.51 9.86 -6.23
N GLN A 70 4.11 9.07 -5.25
CA GLN A 70 4.53 9.21 -3.86
C GLN A 70 5.45 8.05 -3.43
N LEU A 71 6.51 8.39 -2.72
CA LEU A 71 7.42 7.42 -2.09
C LEU A 71 7.40 7.69 -0.60
N PHE A 72 6.90 6.75 0.19
CA PHE A 72 6.71 6.92 1.62
C PHE A 72 7.36 5.79 2.42
N SER A 73 7.86 6.12 3.61
CA SER A 73 8.01 5.12 4.67
C SER A 73 6.62 4.71 5.15
N PHE A 74 6.54 3.58 5.84
CA PHE A 74 5.26 3.16 6.44
C PHE A 74 4.64 4.24 7.34
N ASP A 75 5.45 4.92 8.15
CA ASP A 75 4.98 6.00 9.03
C ASP A 75 4.49 7.23 8.26
N GLU A 76 5.19 7.62 7.19
CA GLU A 76 4.78 8.73 6.31
C GLU A 76 3.44 8.41 5.64
N TRP A 77 3.28 7.18 5.15
CA TRP A 77 2.03 6.73 4.53
C TRP A 77 0.89 6.68 5.54
N LEU A 78 1.13 6.18 6.76
CA LEU A 78 0.11 6.16 7.81
C LEU A 78 -0.36 7.58 8.13
N GLN A 79 0.55 8.53 8.27
CA GLN A 79 0.20 9.94 8.49
C GLN A 79 -0.57 10.54 7.31
N TYR A 80 -0.21 10.18 6.08
CA TYR A 80 -0.92 10.60 4.87
C TYR A 80 -2.37 10.08 4.87
N GLN A 81 -2.58 8.79 5.12
CA GLN A 81 -3.91 8.16 5.11
C GLN A 81 -4.80 8.59 6.27
N THR A 82 -4.20 8.86 7.43
CA THR A 82 -4.93 9.20 8.66
C THR A 82 -5.10 10.70 8.86
N ARG A 83 -4.64 11.51 7.90
CA ARG A 83 -4.70 12.97 8.00
C ARG A 83 -6.15 13.45 8.19
N GLY A 84 -6.39 14.15 9.30
CA GLY A 84 -7.72 14.69 9.63
C GLY A 84 -8.65 13.72 10.36
N ILE A 85 -8.18 12.51 10.69
CA ILE A 85 -8.89 11.56 11.54
C ILE A 85 -8.45 11.77 13.00
N ASN A 86 -9.40 11.83 13.92
CA ASN A 86 -9.06 11.98 15.35
C ASN A 86 -8.72 10.64 16.01
N ALA A 87 -8.13 10.69 17.21
CA ALA A 87 -7.67 9.51 17.93
C ALA A 87 -8.77 8.46 18.17
N ALA A 88 -9.96 8.87 18.61
CA ALA A 88 -11.06 7.92 18.88
C ALA A 88 -11.56 7.22 17.59
N GLN A 89 -11.54 7.92 16.46
CA GLN A 89 -11.83 7.33 15.15
C GLN A 89 -10.72 6.37 14.72
N LEU A 90 -9.45 6.72 14.97
CA LEU A 90 -8.31 5.85 14.67
C LEU A 90 -8.35 4.55 15.45
N ASP A 91 -8.71 4.60 16.74
CA ASP A 91 -8.87 3.40 17.56
C ASP A 91 -9.92 2.45 16.95
N GLY A 92 -11.08 3.00 16.56
CA GLY A 92 -12.14 2.22 15.91
C GLY A 92 -11.77 1.70 14.52
N ILE A 93 -10.92 2.41 13.77
CA ILE A 93 -10.38 1.93 12.49
C ILE A 93 -9.38 0.80 12.73
N GLY A 94 -8.48 0.96 13.71
CA GLY A 94 -7.48 -0.03 14.09
C GLY A 94 -8.12 -1.34 14.54
N GLU A 95 -9.17 -1.27 15.37
CA GLU A 95 -9.94 -2.45 15.79
C GLU A 95 -10.54 -3.20 14.59
N LYS A 96 -11.17 -2.48 13.67
CA LYS A 96 -11.77 -3.08 12.46
C LYS A 96 -10.71 -3.68 11.54
N TRP A 97 -9.56 -3.02 11.41
CA TRP A 97 -8.43 -3.51 10.62
C TRP A 97 -7.87 -4.80 11.20
N LEU A 98 -7.58 -4.84 12.49
CA LEU A 98 -7.10 -6.04 13.18
C LEU A 98 -8.10 -7.19 13.04
N THR A 99 -9.39 -6.90 13.22
CA THR A 99 -10.45 -7.89 13.03
C THR A 99 -10.44 -8.45 11.60
N ALA A 100 -10.38 -7.58 10.58
CA ALA A 100 -10.34 -8.00 9.19
C ALA A 100 -9.10 -8.85 8.87
N VAL A 101 -7.92 -8.48 9.41
CA VAL A 101 -6.67 -9.24 9.24
C VAL A 101 -6.80 -10.64 9.86
N VAL A 102 -7.27 -10.72 11.11
CA VAL A 102 -7.48 -12.00 11.81
C VAL A 102 -8.49 -12.88 11.07
N GLU A 103 -9.60 -12.31 10.61
CA GLU A 103 -10.62 -13.05 9.86
C GLU A 103 -10.10 -13.56 8.52
N SER A 104 -9.27 -12.77 7.81
CA SER A 104 -8.63 -13.20 6.58
C SER A 104 -7.65 -14.36 6.84
N PHE A 105 -6.78 -14.25 7.84
CA PHE A 105 -5.89 -15.34 8.23
C PHE A 105 -6.66 -16.57 8.73
N ALA A 106 -7.81 -16.41 9.36
CA ALA A 106 -8.65 -17.54 9.75
C ALA A 106 -9.51 -18.09 8.59
N GLN A 107 -9.30 -17.62 7.35
CA GLN A 107 -10.05 -17.98 6.15
C GLN A 107 -11.58 -17.74 6.25
N ARG A 108 -12.00 -16.79 7.11
CA ARG A 108 -13.40 -16.42 7.32
C ARG A 108 -13.93 -15.41 6.31
N ARG A 109 -13.07 -14.94 5.39
CA ARG A 109 -13.37 -13.95 4.34
C ARG A 109 -12.88 -14.41 2.95
N SER A 110 -12.89 -15.71 2.69
CA SER A 110 -12.31 -16.29 1.47
C SER A 110 -12.97 -15.80 0.18
N GLU A 111 -14.20 -15.29 0.26
CA GLU A 111 -14.94 -14.66 -0.82
C GLU A 111 -14.46 -13.23 -1.16
N ILE A 112 -13.72 -12.58 -0.25
CA ILE A 112 -13.18 -11.22 -0.41
C ILE A 112 -11.66 -11.25 -0.57
N ALA A 113 -10.98 -12.04 0.27
CA ALA A 113 -9.53 -12.19 0.32
C ALA A 113 -9.20 -13.69 0.38
N PRO A 114 -9.15 -14.39 -0.77
CA PRO A 114 -8.73 -15.78 -0.82
C PRO A 114 -7.21 -15.85 -0.53
N ILE A 115 -6.86 -16.38 0.63
CA ILE A 115 -5.48 -16.62 1.10
C ILE A 115 -5.21 -18.12 1.00
N ASP A 116 -4.12 -18.51 0.33
CA ASP A 116 -3.72 -19.90 0.06
C ASP A 116 -2.34 -20.19 0.65
N GLU A 117 -2.13 -19.70 1.88
CA GLU A 117 -0.88 -19.76 2.65
C GLU A 117 -1.10 -20.43 4.02
N PRO A 118 -0.04 -20.84 4.75
CA PRO A 118 -0.15 -21.46 6.08
C PRO A 118 -0.64 -20.48 7.15
N CYS A 119 -1.95 -20.23 7.09
CA CYS A 119 -2.75 -19.30 7.87
C CYS A 119 -2.60 -19.48 9.39
N GLU A 120 -2.44 -20.71 9.85
CA GLU A 120 -2.28 -21.02 11.29
C GLU A 120 -1.00 -20.41 11.88
N ALA A 121 0.13 -20.47 11.15
CA ALA A 121 1.40 -19.94 11.63
C ALA A 121 1.32 -18.41 11.83
N TRP A 122 0.64 -17.71 10.93
CA TRP A 122 0.45 -16.26 11.01
C TRP A 122 -0.44 -15.84 12.18
N ILE A 123 -1.49 -16.61 12.47
CA ILE A 123 -2.33 -16.40 13.66
C ILE A 123 -1.49 -16.59 14.93
N GLN A 124 -0.69 -17.65 15.01
CA GLN A 124 0.16 -17.90 16.18
C GLN A 124 1.18 -16.78 16.39
N ASP A 125 1.81 -16.29 15.32
CA ASP A 125 2.76 -15.19 15.42
C ASP A 125 2.08 -13.86 15.77
N LEU A 126 0.85 -13.63 15.30
CA LEU A 126 0.06 -12.46 15.71
C LEU A 126 -0.28 -12.53 17.21
N ILE A 127 -0.71 -13.69 17.72
CA ILE A 127 -0.99 -13.89 19.16
C ILE A 127 0.25 -13.55 19.99
N LYS A 128 1.44 -14.03 19.59
CA LYS A 128 2.69 -13.73 20.30
C LYS A 128 3.05 -12.24 20.30
N ARG A 129 2.64 -11.48 19.28
CA ARG A 129 2.93 -10.03 19.17
C ARG A 129 1.97 -9.16 19.96
N LEU A 130 0.78 -9.67 20.28
CA LEU A 130 -0.27 -8.95 21.02
C LEU A 130 -0.25 -9.24 22.53
N GLN A 131 0.62 -10.15 23.00
CA GLN A 131 0.87 -10.47 24.40
C GLN A 131 2.13 -9.76 24.90
#